data_AF-A0A0A1X4P2-F1
#
_entry.id   AF-A0A0A1X4P2-F1
#
_cell.length_a   1.000
_cell.length_b   1.000
_cell.length_c   1.000
_cell.angle_alpha   90.00
_cell.angle_beta   90.00
_cell.angle_gamma   90.00
#
_symmetry.space_group_name_H-M   'P 1'
#
loop_
_entity.id
_entity.type
_entity.pdbx_description
1 polymer ?
#
loop_
_entity_poly.entity_id
_entity_poly.type
_entity_poly.pdbx_seq_one_letter_code
_entity_poly.pdbx_strand_id
1 'polypeptide(L)'
;MERKKVLELDKICRVCIAERKDMRPLFSEKIAEMLMECATVNIESTEGWPDKICVQCVHAVSRCHAFKRQVERSDKELREYIKSLTVRVVIEETNDMKLETTPQKMLSQKPPKLQLIQPQAQFQLQAQQNQLQLQQQQIILQPQQQQQQQ
;
A
#
# COMPACT_ATOMS: atom_id res chain seq x y z
N MET A 1 -17.41 2.20 46.32
CA MET A 1 -16.82 3.33 45.60
C MET A 1 -15.87 2.78 44.54
N GLU A 2 -16.33 2.66 43.29
CA GLU A 2 -15.45 2.34 42.18
C GLU A 2 -14.51 3.52 41.94
N ARG A 3 -13.21 3.33 42.17
CA ARG A 3 -12.19 4.30 41.77
C ARG A 3 -12.22 4.33 40.24
N LYS A 4 -12.79 5.40 39.67
CA LYS A 4 -12.61 5.70 38.24
C LYS A 4 -11.10 5.73 37.98
N LYS A 5 -10.59 4.75 37.23
CA LYS A 5 -9.21 4.78 36.75
C LYS A 5 -9.07 6.07 35.94
N VAL A 6 -8.21 6.97 36.41
CA VAL A 6 -7.80 8.13 35.63
C VAL A 6 -7.08 7.58 34.41
N LEU A 7 -7.66 7.77 33.22
CA LEU A 7 -7.01 7.37 31.98
C LEU A 7 -5.85 8.34 31.73
N GLU A 8 -4.63 7.83 31.82
CA GLU A 8 -3.41 8.54 31.46
C GLU A 8 -3.36 8.66 29.93
N LEU A 9 -3.87 9.79 29.42
CA LEU A 9 -4.05 10.04 27.98
C LEU A 9 -2.72 10.07 27.20
N ASP A 10 -1.61 10.27 27.89
CA ASP A 10 -0.23 10.25 27.39
C ASP A 10 0.31 8.85 27.07
N LYS A 11 -0.41 7.80 27.52
CA LYS A 11 -0.03 6.39 27.33
C LYS A 11 -0.93 5.62 26.38
N ILE A 12 -2.05 6.19 25.95
CA ILE A 12 -3.03 5.50 25.10
C ILE A 12 -2.88 5.90 23.63
N CYS A 13 -3.22 4.96 22.75
CA CYS A 13 -3.32 5.22 21.32
C CYS A 13 -4.57 6.07 21.02
N ARG A 14 -4.40 7.18 20.27
CA ARG A 14 -5.51 8.03 19.85
C ARG A 14 -6.58 7.31 19.02
N VAL A 15 -6.19 6.27 18.28
CA VAL A 15 -7.09 5.54 17.38
C VAL A 15 -7.83 4.42 18.11
N CYS A 16 -7.10 3.55 18.84
CA CYS A 16 -7.70 2.37 19.47
C CYS A 16 -7.94 2.49 20.97
N ILE A 17 -7.59 3.63 21.58
CA ILE A 17 -7.82 3.95 23.01
C ILE A 17 -7.23 2.85 23.92
N ALA A 18 -6.13 2.25 23.49
CA ALA A 18 -5.42 1.20 24.22
C ALA A 18 -3.99 1.62 24.50
N GLU A 19 -3.50 1.31 25.70
CA GLU A 19 -2.09 1.41 26.04
C GLU A 19 -1.32 0.30 25.30
N ARG A 20 -0.24 0.67 24.62
CA ARG A 20 0.60 -0.23 23.84
C ARG A 20 2.06 0.09 24.12
N LYS A 21 2.93 -0.93 24.04
CA LYS A 21 4.37 -0.76 24.25
C LYS A 21 5.01 0.16 23.21
N ASP A 22 4.63 -0.03 21.94
CA ASP A 22 5.22 0.70 20.82
C ASP A 22 4.27 1.79 20.32
N MET A 23 4.62 3.02 20.70
CA MET A 23 3.87 4.23 20.39
C MET A 23 4.75 5.16 19.53
N ARG A 24 4.11 5.85 18.58
CA ARG A 24 4.72 6.84 17.70
C ARG A 24 3.99 8.18 17.86
N PRO A 25 4.65 9.31 17.60
CA PRO A 25 3.94 10.59 17.51
C PRO A 25 2.86 10.51 16.42
N LEU A 26 1.64 10.97 16.71
CA LEU A 26 0.54 10.98 15.73
C LEU A 26 0.74 12.05 14.67
N PHE A 27 1.29 13.19 15.07
CA PHE A 27 1.51 14.36 14.22
C PHE A 27 2.89 14.37 13.54
N SER A 28 3.60 13.23 13.53
CA SER A 28 4.77 13.07 12.67
C SER A 28 4.36 12.67 11.26
N GLU A 29 4.97 13.29 10.26
CA GLU A 29 4.74 13.00 8.84
C GLU A 29 3.27 13.17 8.43
N LYS A 30 2.71 12.18 7.71
CA LYS A 30 1.38 12.24 7.09
C LYS A 30 0.32 11.38 7.79
N ILE A 31 0.60 10.88 9.00
CA ILE A 31 -0.31 9.92 9.65
C ILE A 31 -1.68 10.54 9.94
N ALA A 32 -1.72 11.75 10.50
CA ALA A 32 -2.96 12.48 10.75
C ALA A 32 -3.74 12.76 9.45
N GLU A 33 -3.05 13.19 8.39
CA GLU A 33 -3.65 13.41 7.06
C GLU A 33 -4.29 12.14 6.52
N MET A 34 -3.57 11.01 6.54
CA MET A 34 -4.11 9.74 6.06
C MET A 34 -5.34 9.30 6.87
N LEU A 35 -5.36 9.53 8.18
CA LEU A 35 -6.53 9.21 9.02
C LEU A 35 -7.74 10.05 8.63
N MET A 36 -7.56 11.36 8.45
CA MET A 36 -8.64 12.27 8.02
C MET A 36 -9.13 11.99 6.60
N GLU A 37 -8.27 11.47 5.72
CA GLU A 37 -8.70 10.99 4.40
C GLU A 37 -9.51 9.68 4.48
N CYS A 38 -9.25 8.82 5.48
CA CYS A 38 -9.90 7.51 5.60
C CYS A 38 -11.17 7.54 6.48
N ALA A 39 -11.34 8.57 7.32
CA ALA A 39 -12.44 8.65 8.28
C ALA A 39 -12.98 10.08 8.38
N THR A 40 -14.27 10.21 8.65
CA THR A 40 -14.94 11.51 8.82
C THR A 40 -14.69 12.09 10.21
N VAL A 41 -13.43 12.33 10.55
CA VAL A 41 -12.99 12.93 11.81
C VAL A 41 -11.93 13.98 11.52
N ASN A 42 -11.95 15.06 12.30
CA ASN A 42 -10.88 16.05 12.28
C ASN A 42 -9.86 15.72 13.37
N ILE A 43 -8.58 15.68 13.01
CA ILE A 43 -7.49 15.33 13.94
C ILE A 43 -6.54 16.51 14.04
N GLU A 44 -6.63 17.22 15.15
CA GLU A 44 -5.80 18.38 15.48
C GLU A 44 -5.04 18.13 16.78
N SER A 45 -3.90 18.82 16.94
CA SER A 45 -3.12 18.79 18.17
C SER A 45 -3.82 19.66 19.22
N THR A 46 -4.74 19.05 19.97
CA THR A 46 -5.48 19.71 21.04
C THR A 46 -4.87 19.37 22.40
N GLU A 47 -4.69 20.36 23.27
CA GLU A 47 -4.21 20.12 24.62
C GLU A 47 -5.12 19.17 25.41
N GLY A 48 -4.50 18.28 26.20
CA GLY A 48 -5.23 17.30 27.01
C GLY A 48 -5.78 16.12 26.23
N TRP A 49 -5.37 15.91 24.98
CA TRP A 49 -5.78 14.77 24.17
C TRP A 49 -4.59 13.87 23.80
N PRO A 50 -4.81 12.56 23.51
CA PRO A 50 -3.73 11.67 23.10
C PRO A 50 -3.08 12.16 21.79
N ASP A 51 -1.76 12.36 21.84
CA ASP A 51 -0.89 12.81 20.75
C ASP A 51 -0.04 11.68 20.15
N LYS A 52 -0.26 10.44 20.62
CA LYS A 52 0.42 9.23 20.17
C LYS A 52 -0.50 8.23 19.48
N ILE A 53 0.09 7.44 18.59
CA ILE A 53 -0.55 6.34 17.87
C ILE A 53 0.28 5.07 18.01
N CYS A 54 -0.35 3.93 18.25
CA CYS A 54 0.38 2.67 18.31
C CYS A 54 0.78 2.18 16.91
N VAL A 55 1.88 1.43 16.82
CA VAL A 55 2.40 0.90 15.54
C VAL A 55 1.33 0.10 14.76
N GLN A 56 0.45 -0.63 15.46
CA GLN A 56 -0.62 -1.39 14.80
C GLN A 56 -1.62 -0.47 14.08
N CYS A 57 -1.99 0.64 14.70
CA CYS A 57 -2.87 1.63 14.09
C CYS A 57 -2.18 2.39 12.95
N VAL A 58 -0.87 2.66 13.06
CA VAL A 58 -0.06 3.20 11.95
C VAL A 58 -0.12 2.28 10.72
N HIS A 59 0.12 0.98 10.91
CA HIS A 59 0.03 0.01 9.82
C HIS A 59 -1.41 -0.10 9.26
N ALA A 60 -2.43 -0.02 10.12
CA ALA A 60 -3.81 -0.08 9.69
C ALA A 60 -4.20 1.11 8.81
N VAL A 61 -3.87 2.35 9.22
CA VAL A 61 -4.17 3.53 8.40
C VAL A 61 -3.36 3.52 7.09
N SER A 62 -2.09 3.09 7.12
CA SER A 62 -1.28 2.98 5.91
C SER A 62 -1.92 2.02 4.88
N ARG A 63 -2.38 0.85 5.33
CA ARG A 63 -3.09 -0.11 4.45
C ARG A 63 -4.43 0.46 3.95
N CYS A 64 -5.19 1.10 4.82
CA CYS A 64 -6.48 1.71 4.46
C CYS A 64 -6.30 2.80 3.40
N HIS A 65 -5.32 3.69 3.59
CA HIS A 65 -5.00 4.77 2.65
C HIS A 65 -4.51 4.24 1.30
N ALA A 66 -3.64 3.23 1.30
CA ALA A 66 -3.18 2.58 0.08
C ALA A 66 -4.34 1.93 -0.68
N PHE A 67 -5.23 1.22 0.02
CA PHE A 67 -6.42 0.61 -0.58
C PHE A 67 -7.39 1.66 -1.13
N LYS A 68 -7.67 2.73 -0.38
CA LYS A 68 -8.45 3.89 -0.85
C LYS A 68 -7.91 4.42 -2.18
N ARG A 69 -6.61 4.73 -2.23
CA ARG A 69 -5.98 5.26 -3.45
C ARG A 69 -6.02 4.28 -4.62
N GLN A 70 -5.88 2.99 -4.36
CA GLN A 70 -6.01 1.96 -5.39
C GLN A 70 -7.42 1.95 -5.98
N VAL A 71 -8.46 1.96 -5.13
CA VAL A 71 -9.85 1.96 -5.58
C VAL A 71 -10.18 3.22 -6.37
N GLU A 72 -9.81 4.40 -5.85
CA GLU A 72 -10.02 5.70 -6.52
C GLU A 72 -9.35 5.74 -7.91
N ARG A 73 -8.11 5.26 -7.99
CA ARG A 73 -7.36 5.19 -9.25
C ARG A 73 -8.00 4.20 -10.22
N SER A 74 -8.30 2.98 -9.77
CA SER A 74 -8.88 1.95 -10.63
C SER A 74 -10.27 2.34 -11.14
N ASP A 75 -11.12 2.97 -10.33
CA ASP A 75 -12.42 3.48 -10.77
C ASP A 75 -12.26 4.55 -11.87
N LYS A 76 -11.33 5.50 -11.68
CA LYS A 76 -11.03 6.52 -12.70
C LYS A 76 -10.57 5.88 -14.01
N GLU A 77 -9.57 5.00 -13.95
CA GLU A 77 -9.02 4.32 -15.13
C GLU A 77 -10.08 3.47 -15.86
N LEU A 78 -10.93 2.76 -15.12
CA LEU A 78 -12.02 1.95 -15.70
C LEU A 78 -13.07 2.82 -16.38
N ARG A 79 -13.47 3.94 -15.78
CA ARG A 79 -14.43 4.87 -16.40
C ARG A 79 -13.88 5.49 -17.68
N GLU A 80 -12.61 5.88 -17.68
CA GLU A 80 -11.94 6.41 -18.88
C GLU A 80 -11.87 5.36 -19.99
N TYR A 81 -11.52 4.11 -19.63
CA TYR A 81 -11.48 2.99 -20.57
C TYR A 81 -12.85 2.71 -21.21
N ILE A 82 -13.91 2.60 -20.40
CA ILE A 82 -15.29 2.34 -20.89
C ILE A 82 -15.79 3.49 -21.78
N LYS A 83 -15.52 4.76 -21.41
CA LYS A 83 -15.83 5.92 -22.27
C LYS A 83 -15.13 5.82 -23.63
N SER A 84 -13.87 5.39 -23.66
CA SER A 84 -13.13 5.24 -24.93
C SER A 84 -13.70 4.11 -25.82
N LEU A 85 -14.24 3.05 -25.23
CA LEU A 85 -14.90 1.96 -25.97
C LEU A 85 -16.25 2.40 -26.52
N THR A 86 -17.08 3.03 -25.70
CA THR A 86 -18.41 3.50 -26.12
C THR A 86 -18.32 4.53 -27.22
N VAL A 87 -17.39 5.50 -27.13
CA VAL A 87 -17.14 6.46 -28.22
C VAL A 87 -16.73 5.76 -29.52
N ARG A 88 -15.93 4.68 -29.46
CA ARG A 88 -15.59 3.92 -30.68
C ARG A 88 -16.79 3.23 -31.32
N VAL A 89 -17.68 2.66 -30.51
CA VAL A 89 -18.88 1.95 -31.02
C VAL A 89 -19.86 2.91 -31.69
N VAL A 90 -20.07 4.12 -31.16
CA VAL A 90 -21.02 5.07 -31.77
C VAL A 90 -20.52 5.62 -33.13
N ILE A 91 -19.21 5.64 -33.38
CA ILE A 91 -18.64 6.17 -34.63
C ILE A 91 -18.78 5.16 -35.80
N GLU A 92 -19.05 3.87 -35.53
CA GLU A 92 -19.24 2.87 -36.59
C GLU A 92 -20.68 2.82 -37.15
N GLU A 93 -21.65 3.54 -36.57
CA GLU A 93 -23.06 3.50 -37.01
C GLU A 93 -23.62 4.81 -37.60
N THR A 94 -22.86 5.91 -37.63
CA THR A 94 -23.32 7.14 -38.32
C THR A 94 -22.23 7.71 -39.21
N ASN A 95 -22.39 7.44 -40.51
CA ASN A 95 -21.76 8.25 -41.56
C ASN A 95 -22.17 9.73 -41.40
N ASP A 96 -21.19 10.61 -41.61
CA ASP A 96 -21.28 12.06 -41.77
C ASP A 96 -21.56 12.95 -40.52
N MET A 97 -20.48 13.45 -39.90
CA MET A 97 -20.27 14.91 -39.77
C MET A 97 -18.84 15.23 -39.28
N LYS A 98 -18.19 16.11 -40.02
CA LYS A 98 -16.81 16.61 -39.89
C LYS A 98 -16.62 17.44 -38.60
N LEU A 99 -15.62 17.14 -37.78
CA LEU A 99 -14.99 18.16 -36.92
C LEU A 99 -13.48 17.91 -36.79
N GLU A 100 -12.76 19.02 -36.85
CA GLU A 100 -11.41 19.12 -37.36
C GLU A 100 -10.31 18.54 -36.47
N THR A 101 -9.31 18.03 -37.19
CA THR A 101 -8.06 17.44 -36.77
C THR A 101 -7.12 18.41 -36.05
N THR A 102 -6.60 17.99 -34.90
CA THR A 102 -5.21 18.30 -34.53
C THR A 102 -4.42 16.99 -34.42
N PRO A 103 -3.37 16.77 -35.24
CA PRO A 103 -2.54 15.58 -35.16
C PRO A 103 -1.57 15.70 -33.98
N GLN A 104 -1.90 15.10 -32.84
CA GLN A 104 -0.89 14.78 -31.83
C GLN A 104 -0.44 13.33 -31.98
N LYS A 105 0.77 13.26 -32.52
CA LYS A 105 1.66 12.11 -32.73
C LYS A 105 1.33 10.89 -31.88
N MET A 106 1.16 9.80 -32.61
CA MET A 106 1.22 8.44 -32.12
C MET A 106 2.50 8.23 -31.32
N LEU A 107 2.38 7.87 -30.04
CA LEU A 107 3.33 6.96 -29.43
C LEU A 107 2.66 5.60 -29.44
N SER A 108 3.21 4.70 -30.25
CA SER A 108 2.91 3.28 -30.21
C SER A 108 3.29 2.74 -28.83
N GLN A 109 2.38 2.85 -27.87
CA GLN A 109 2.46 2.08 -26.65
C GLN A 109 1.53 0.91 -26.83
N LYS A 110 2.16 -0.25 -27.06
CA LYS A 110 1.58 -1.58 -26.84
C LYS A 110 0.66 -1.47 -25.63
N PRO A 111 -0.61 -1.94 -25.71
CA PRO A 111 -1.56 -1.78 -24.62
C PRO A 111 -0.87 -2.16 -23.30
N PRO A 112 -1.00 -1.35 -22.23
CA PRO A 112 -0.53 -1.77 -20.93
C PRO A 112 -1.20 -3.12 -20.70
N LYS A 113 -0.40 -4.19 -20.70
CA LYS A 113 -0.88 -5.47 -20.23
C LYS A 113 -1.49 -5.12 -18.88
N LEU A 114 -2.78 -5.40 -18.69
CA LEU A 114 -3.25 -5.67 -17.34
C LEU A 114 -2.28 -6.75 -16.84
N GLN A 115 -1.30 -6.34 -16.06
CA GLN A 115 -0.48 -7.26 -15.31
C GLN A 115 -1.43 -7.77 -14.25
N LEU A 116 -2.24 -8.76 -14.64
CA LEU A 116 -2.55 -9.84 -13.73
C LEU A 116 -1.22 -10.18 -13.08
N ILE A 117 -1.10 -9.93 -11.77
CA ILE A 117 0.12 -10.17 -11.01
C ILE A 117 0.57 -11.59 -11.34
N GLN A 118 1.60 -11.73 -12.16
CA GLN A 118 2.04 -13.00 -12.74
C GLN A 118 3.45 -13.26 -12.21
N PRO A 119 3.79 -14.49 -11.83
CA PRO A 119 3.07 -15.45 -10.99
C PRO A 119 3.92 -15.80 -9.75
N GLN A 120 3.30 -16.29 -8.66
CA GLN A 120 3.98 -16.75 -7.42
C GLN A 120 5.19 -17.69 -7.66
N ALA A 121 5.23 -18.35 -8.83
CA ALA A 121 6.32 -19.23 -9.26
C ALA A 121 7.70 -18.53 -9.32
N GLN A 122 7.80 -17.26 -9.71
CA GLN A 122 9.11 -16.58 -9.77
C GLN A 122 9.70 -16.33 -8.39
N PHE A 123 8.87 -15.91 -7.43
CA PHE A 123 9.33 -15.72 -6.05
C PHE A 123 9.67 -17.07 -5.38
N GLN A 124 8.91 -18.13 -5.67
CA GLN A 124 9.20 -19.47 -5.16
C GLN A 124 10.50 -20.06 -5.72
N LEU A 125 10.77 -19.90 -7.03
CA LEU A 125 12.03 -20.34 -7.64
C LEU A 125 13.23 -19.60 -7.06
N GLN A 126 13.11 -18.29 -6.85
CA GLN A 126 14.18 -17.47 -6.29
C GLN A 126 14.45 -17.81 -4.81
N ALA A 127 13.39 -18.07 -4.03
CA ALA A 127 13.52 -18.55 -2.66
C ALA A 127 14.19 -19.93 -2.59
N GLN A 128 13.83 -20.86 -3.49
CA GLN A 128 14.43 -22.20 -3.54
C GLN A 128 15.91 -22.16 -3.95
N GLN A 129 16.28 -21.32 -4.92
CA GLN A 129 17.70 -21.11 -5.29
C GLN A 129 18.52 -20.55 -4.13
N ASN A 130 18.00 -19.55 -3.42
CA ASN A 130 18.68 -18.99 -2.26
C ASN A 130 18.87 -20.04 -1.15
N GLN A 131 17.89 -20.92 -0.93
CA GLN A 131 17.97 -21.97 0.09
C GLN A 131 19.02 -23.04 -0.27
N LEU A 132 19.11 -23.44 -1.55
CA LEU A 132 20.14 -24.36 -2.05
C LEU A 132 21.55 -23.77 -1.96
N GLN A 133 21.68 -22.46 -2.18
CA GLN A 133 22.97 -21.76 -2.07
C GLN A 133 23.47 -21.70 -0.63
N LEU A 134 22.56 -21.48 0.34
CA LEU A 134 22.89 -21.53 1.77
C LEU A 134 23.29 -22.94 2.23
N GLN A 135 22.61 -23.98 1.75
CA GLN A 135 22.98 -25.36 2.04
C GLN A 135 24.37 -25.71 1.51
N GLN A 136 24.70 -25.30 0.28
CA GLN A 136 26.04 -25.51 -0.28
C GLN A 136 27.14 -24.79 0.51
N GLN A 137 26.90 -23.56 0.96
CA GLN A 137 27.87 -22.84 1.81
C GLN A 137 28.09 -23.57 3.15
N GLN A 138 27.03 -24.11 3.77
CA GLN A 138 27.16 -24.88 5.01
C GLN A 138 27.95 -26.19 4.81
N ILE A 139 27.77 -26.87 3.68
CA ILE A 139 28.52 -28.10 3.35
C ILE A 139 30.01 -27.79 3.11
N ILE A 140 30.35 -26.64 2.54
CA ILE A 140 31.75 -26.22 2.30
C ILE A 140 32.45 -25.85 3.63
N LEU A 141 31.72 -25.32 4.61
CA LEU A 141 32.26 -24.91 5.91
C LEU A 141 32.49 -26.09 6.88
N GLN A 142 31.78 -27.20 6.72
CA GLN A 142 31.91 -28.40 7.57
C GLN A 142 33.29 -29.12 7.48
N PRO A 143 33.90 -29.36 6.31
CA PRO A 143 35.20 -30.04 6.22
C PRO A 143 36.37 -29.18 6.73
N GLN A 144 36.25 -27.85 6.78
CA GLN A 144 37.31 -26.97 7.31
C GLN A 144 37.44 -27.05 8.84
N GLN A 145 36.35 -27.34 9.57
CA GLN A 145 36.40 -27.47 11.03
C GLN A 145 36.97 -28.82 11.50
N GLN A 146 36.83 -29.89 10.71
CA GLN A 146 37.42 -31.20 11.04
C GLN A 146 38.93 -31.28 10.78
N GLN A 147 39.48 -30.47 9.86
CA GLN A 147 40.94 -30.41 9.63
C GLN A 147 41.69 -29.55 10.66
N GLN A 148 41.01 -28.71 11.45
CA GLN A 148 41.66 -27.94 12.52
C GLN A 148 41.66 -28.64 13.89
N GLN A 149 41.08 -29.84 13.99
CA GLN A 149 41.03 -30.65 15.23
C GLN A 149 41.87 -31.95 15.16
N GLN A 150 42.71 -32.12 14.14
CA GLN A 150 43.75 -33.17 14.11
C GLN A 150 45.15 -32.55 14.17
#